data_AF-D4CVT3-F1
#
_entry.id   AF-D4CVT3-F1
#
_cell.length_a   1.000
_cell.length_b   1.000
_cell.length_c   1.000
_cell.angle_alpha   90.00
_cell.angle_beta   90.00
_cell.angle_gamma   90.00
#
_symmetry.space_group_name_H-M   'P 1'
#
loop_
_entity.id
_entity.type
_entity.pdbx_description
1 polymer ?
#
loop_
_entity_poly.entity_id
_entity_poly.type
_entity_poly.pdbx_seq_one_letter_code
_entity_poly.pdbx_strand_id
1 'polypeptide(L)'
;MNVSVTIYKEKKEKDFRMVILPSGRNKIGLGQYKDYGIISYLNKKDSKKIGEFLYWALNESDNEEIEDEVNIQWCKKYFNRSSDLKVVNEYNNIDFDFFENKYSLMLNKKDGRGYSPFKDENKEIVKYIFPEKPTALELGTKVMEMFEYKERYDGIIE
;
A
#
# COMPACT_ATOMS: atom_id res chain seq x y z
N MET A 1 -2.91 19.23 -1.78
CA MET A 1 -2.13 18.24 -0.99
C MET A 1 -1.81 17.07 -1.88
N ASN A 2 -0.59 16.55 -1.82
CA ASN A 2 -0.17 15.33 -2.52
C ASN A 2 0.28 14.35 -1.45
N VAL A 3 -0.59 13.43 -1.09
CA VAL A 3 -0.34 12.45 -0.03
C VAL A 3 -0.60 11.06 -0.56
N SER A 4 0.14 10.11 -0.01
CA SER A 4 0.04 8.70 -0.37
C SER A 4 -0.16 7.87 0.89
N VAL A 5 -0.76 6.70 0.71
CA VAL A 5 -0.80 5.62 1.70
C VAL A 5 -0.30 4.39 1.00
N THR A 6 0.69 3.73 1.59
CA THR A 6 1.21 2.51 1.01
C THR A 6 0.64 1.29 1.71
N ILE A 7 0.13 0.37 0.91
CA ILE A 7 -0.60 -0.82 1.33
C ILE A 7 0.21 -2.04 0.93
N TYR A 8 0.46 -2.92 1.90
CA TYR A 8 1.12 -4.19 1.68
C TYR A 8 0.20 -5.33 2.02
N LYS A 9 0.17 -6.35 1.17
CA LYS A 9 -0.53 -7.61 1.41
C LYS A 9 0.44 -8.76 1.25
N GLU A 10 0.55 -9.63 2.25
CA GLU A 10 1.34 -10.85 2.13
C GLU A 10 0.81 -11.71 0.98
N LYS A 11 1.72 -12.26 0.17
CA LYS A 11 1.45 -13.08 -1.02
C LYS A 11 0.92 -14.46 -0.64
N LYS A 12 -0.31 -14.49 -0.14
CA LYS A 12 -1.03 -15.67 0.31
C LYS A 12 -2.52 -15.51 0.02
N GLU A 13 -3.18 -16.63 -0.25
CA GLU A 13 -4.62 -16.69 -0.51
C GLU A 13 -5.45 -16.33 0.73
N LYS A 14 -5.07 -16.86 1.89
CA LYS A 14 -5.79 -16.72 3.17
C LYS A 14 -4.85 -16.39 4.31
N ASP A 15 -5.43 -15.90 5.41
CA ASP A 15 -4.74 -15.58 6.66
C ASP A 15 -3.50 -14.68 6.45
N PHE A 16 -3.57 -13.83 5.42
CA PHE A 16 -2.48 -12.95 5.03
C PHE A 16 -2.40 -11.75 5.96
N ARG A 17 -1.17 -11.30 6.22
CA ARG A 17 -0.93 -10.03 6.88
C ARG A 17 -1.13 -8.88 5.92
N MET A 18 -1.84 -7.85 6.36
CA MET A 18 -1.93 -6.55 5.70
C MET A 18 -1.23 -5.48 6.53
N VAL A 19 -0.47 -4.62 5.88
CA VAL A 19 0.21 -3.47 6.50
C VAL A 19 -0.17 -2.20 5.74
N ILE A 20 -0.66 -1.18 6.43
CA ILE A 20 -1.08 0.10 5.86
C ILE A 20 -0.25 1.20 6.52
N LEU A 21 0.53 1.93 5.71
CA LEU A 21 1.47 2.94 6.20
C LEU A 21 1.06 4.34 5.70
N PRO A 22 0.76 5.28 6.61
CA PRO A 22 0.65 6.69 6.26
C PRO A 22 2.04 7.29 5.94
N SER A 23 2.05 8.42 5.23
CA SER A 23 3.26 9.07 4.73
C SER A 23 3.38 10.52 5.18
N GLY A 24 4.61 10.97 5.43
CA GLY A 24 5.01 12.38 5.49
C GLY A 24 6.20 12.62 4.57
N ARG A 25 7.06 13.56 4.94
CA ARG A 25 8.32 13.87 4.25
C ARG A 25 9.52 13.64 5.15
N ASN A 26 10.65 13.28 4.56
CA ASN A 26 11.94 13.32 5.26
C ASN A 26 12.54 14.73 5.20
N LYS A 27 13.67 14.92 5.90
CA LYS A 27 14.45 16.17 5.97
C LYS A 27 14.82 16.79 4.61
N ILE A 28 14.83 15.99 3.53
CA ILE A 28 15.16 16.45 2.18
C ILE A 28 13.93 16.55 1.26
N GLY A 29 12.71 16.45 1.80
CA GLY A 29 11.45 16.60 1.07
C GLY A 29 10.99 15.37 0.27
N LEU A 30 11.67 14.22 0.40
CA LEU A 30 11.22 12.96 -0.20
C LEU A 30 10.15 12.29 0.68
N GLY A 31 9.28 11.48 0.08
CA GLY A 31 8.28 10.72 0.81
C GLY A 31 8.93 9.78 1.83
N GLN A 32 8.35 9.72 3.03
CA GLN A 32 8.75 8.80 4.09
C GLN A 32 7.50 8.29 4.81
N TYR A 33 7.52 7.03 5.25
CA TYR A 33 6.43 6.50 6.06
C TYR A 33 6.47 7.06 7.48
N LYS A 34 5.30 7.39 8.03
CA LYS A 34 5.15 7.71 9.46
C LYS A 34 5.60 6.53 10.29
N ASP A 35 6.02 6.80 11.51
CA ASP A 35 6.59 5.81 12.42
C ASP A 35 5.52 4.87 13.04
N TYR A 36 4.26 5.02 12.65
CA TYR A 36 3.16 4.13 13.00
C TYR A 36 2.41 3.68 11.74
N GLY A 37 1.54 2.71 11.89
CA GLY A 37 0.70 2.19 10.81
C GLY A 37 -0.22 1.09 11.32
N ILE A 38 -1.10 0.61 10.45
CA ILE A 38 -2.03 -0.46 10.79
C ILE A 38 -1.45 -1.79 10.32
N ILE A 39 -1.41 -2.76 11.22
CA ILE A 39 -1.13 -4.16 10.92
C ILE A 39 -2.41 -4.95 11.21
N SER A 40 -2.91 -5.69 10.22
CA SER A 40 -4.14 -6.46 10.36
C SER A 40 -4.09 -7.78 9.59
N TYR A 41 -5.14 -8.60 9.76
CA TYR A 41 -5.38 -9.84 9.02
C TYR A 41 -6.76 -9.81 8.34
N LEU A 42 -7.16 -8.61 7.88
CA LEU A 42 -8.43 -8.40 7.19
C LEU A 42 -8.41 -9.03 5.79
N ASN A 43 -9.57 -9.52 5.35
CA ASN A 43 -9.72 -10.14 4.03
C ASN A 43 -10.82 -9.47 3.20
N LYS A 44 -11.16 -10.06 2.05
CA LYS A 44 -12.19 -9.53 1.12
C LYS A 44 -13.55 -9.31 1.79
N LYS A 45 -13.94 -10.11 2.78
CA LYS A 45 -15.20 -9.92 3.52
C LYS A 45 -15.20 -8.63 4.36
N ASP A 46 -14.02 -8.11 4.66
CA ASP A 46 -13.79 -6.92 5.45
C ASP A 46 -13.54 -5.66 4.60
N SER A 47 -13.84 -5.68 3.30
CA SER A 47 -13.53 -4.58 2.37
C SER A 47 -13.96 -3.21 2.86
N LYS A 48 -15.13 -3.06 3.48
CA LYS A 48 -15.53 -1.77 4.07
C LYS A 48 -14.53 -1.27 5.13
N LYS A 49 -14.12 -2.16 6.04
CA LYS A 49 -13.17 -1.84 7.12
C LYS A 49 -11.77 -1.56 6.58
N ILE A 50 -11.35 -2.27 5.54
CA ILE A 50 -10.11 -1.96 4.82
C ILE A 50 -10.17 -0.51 4.30
N GLY A 51 -11.24 -0.12 3.60
CA GLY A 51 -11.36 1.26 3.12
C GLY A 51 -11.43 2.31 4.23
N GLU A 52 -12.06 2.02 5.36
CA GLU A 52 -12.05 2.90 6.54
C GLU A 52 -10.62 3.10 7.08
N PHE A 53 -9.82 2.03 7.15
CA PHE A 53 -8.42 2.11 7.56
C PHE A 53 -7.54 2.87 6.56
N LEU A 54 -7.82 2.74 5.26
CA LEU A 54 -7.12 3.50 4.22
C LEU A 54 -7.44 4.99 4.31
N TYR A 55 -8.70 5.35 4.60
CA TYR A 55 -9.06 6.74 4.83
C TYR A 55 -8.48 7.31 6.12
N TRP A 56 -8.43 6.51 7.18
CA TRP A 56 -7.72 6.89 8.39
C TRP A 56 -6.24 7.17 8.07
N ALA A 57 -5.55 6.24 7.43
CA ALA A 57 -4.15 6.43 7.05
C ALA A 57 -3.96 7.63 6.12
N LEU A 58 -4.88 7.88 5.20
CA LEU A 58 -4.80 9.06 4.32
C LEU A 58 -4.94 10.37 5.11
N ASN A 59 -5.77 10.39 6.15
CA ASN A 59 -5.91 11.56 7.03
C ASN A 59 -4.69 11.76 7.94
N GLU A 60 -3.96 10.68 8.28
CA GLU A 60 -2.69 10.73 9.01
C GLU A 60 -1.49 11.03 8.08
N SER A 61 -1.71 11.02 6.76
CA SER A 61 -0.68 11.40 5.78
C SER A 61 -0.67 12.91 5.56
N ASP A 62 0.51 13.48 5.44
CA ASP A 62 0.72 14.90 5.19
C ASP A 62 1.98 15.15 4.33
N ASN A 63 2.33 16.42 4.12
CA ASN A 63 3.58 16.81 3.47
C ASN A 63 4.57 17.41 4.46
N GLU A 64 4.38 17.16 5.75
CA GLU A 64 5.22 17.70 6.82
C GLU A 64 6.45 16.81 7.06
N GLU A 65 7.53 17.43 7.53
CA GLU A 65 8.74 16.71 7.90
C GLU A 65 8.48 15.80 9.11
N ILE A 66 8.93 14.56 9.01
CA ILE A 66 8.95 13.61 10.12
C ILE A 66 10.25 13.88 10.90
N GLU A 67 10.12 14.59 12.02
CA GLU A 67 11.26 15.03 12.84
C GLU A 67 11.91 13.86 13.62
N ASP A 68 11.10 12.90 14.07
CA ASP A 68 11.57 11.79 14.89
C ASP A 68 12.28 10.71 14.07
N GLU A 69 13.56 10.49 14.39
CA GLU A 69 14.35 9.44 13.77
C GLU A 69 13.98 8.06 14.33
N VAL A 70 13.46 7.19 13.47
CA VAL A 70 13.17 5.80 13.81
C VAL A 70 14.44 4.97 13.68
N ASN A 71 15.05 4.59 14.82
CA ASN A 71 16.25 3.75 14.84
C ASN A 71 15.97 2.23 14.69
N ILE A 72 14.84 1.86 14.07
CA ILE A 72 14.48 0.48 13.77
C ILE A 72 14.29 0.34 12.26
N GLN A 73 14.94 -0.64 11.66
CA GLN A 73 14.80 -0.94 10.23
C GLN A 73 13.33 -1.20 9.85
N TRP A 74 12.88 -0.60 8.76
CA TRP A 74 11.51 -0.68 8.23
C TRP A 74 10.97 -2.12 8.15
N CYS A 75 11.75 -3.05 7.58
CA CYS A 75 11.36 -4.46 7.49
C CYS A 75 11.13 -5.14 8.85
N LYS A 76 11.90 -4.77 9.88
CA LYS A 76 11.71 -5.30 11.24
C LYS A 76 10.47 -4.69 11.86
N LYS A 77 10.33 -3.37 11.78
CA LYS A 77 9.26 -2.60 12.43
C LYS A 77 7.87 -3.04 11.99
N TYR A 78 7.61 -3.01 10.68
CA TYR A 78 6.24 -3.21 10.19
C TYR A 78 5.93 -4.64 9.75
N PHE A 79 6.95 -5.43 9.43
CA PHE A 79 6.77 -6.77 8.85
C PHE A 79 7.36 -7.88 9.71
N ASN A 80 8.13 -7.54 10.74
CA ASN A 80 8.91 -8.51 11.52
C ASN A 80 9.75 -9.42 10.60
N ARG A 81 10.49 -8.82 9.67
CA ARG A 81 11.38 -9.51 8.73
C ARG A 81 12.82 -9.08 8.92
N SER A 82 13.74 -9.97 8.53
CA SER A 82 15.18 -9.77 8.71
C SER A 82 15.81 -8.84 7.67
N SER A 83 15.11 -8.51 6.57
CA SER A 83 15.59 -7.61 5.53
C SER A 83 14.46 -7.09 4.64
N ASP A 84 14.67 -5.93 4.02
CA ASP A 84 13.72 -5.35 3.05
C ASP A 84 13.53 -6.28 1.84
N LEU A 85 14.59 -7.02 1.46
CA LEU A 85 14.51 -8.03 0.39
C LEU A 85 13.49 -9.13 0.69
N LYS A 86 13.38 -9.57 1.96
CA LYS A 86 12.34 -10.55 2.34
C LYS A 86 10.96 -9.93 2.22
N VAL A 87 10.79 -8.67 2.62
CA VAL A 87 9.49 -7.99 2.51
C VAL A 87 9.04 -7.91 1.05
N VAL A 88 9.88 -7.43 0.14
CA VAL A 88 9.50 -7.29 -1.28
C VAL A 88 9.26 -8.64 -1.98
N ASN A 89 9.88 -9.71 -1.48
CA ASN A 89 9.61 -11.06 -1.97
C ASN A 89 8.26 -11.59 -1.48
N GLU A 90 7.89 -11.31 -0.23
CA GLU A 90 6.73 -11.90 0.44
C GLU A 90 5.46 -11.03 0.37
N TYR A 91 5.55 -9.75 0.01
CA TYR A 91 4.42 -8.82 0.02
C TYR A 91 4.19 -8.18 -1.35
N ASN A 92 2.94 -8.15 -1.79
CA ASN A 92 2.45 -7.28 -2.85
C ASN A 92 2.24 -5.86 -2.31
N ASN A 93 2.20 -4.88 -3.21
CA ASN A 93 2.18 -3.48 -2.84
C ASN A 93 1.23 -2.67 -3.74
N ILE A 94 0.45 -1.79 -3.12
CA ILE A 94 -0.42 -0.81 -3.78
C ILE A 94 -0.20 0.54 -3.10
N ASP A 95 -0.08 1.60 -3.90
CA ASP A 95 -0.15 2.97 -3.40
C ASP A 95 -1.58 3.51 -3.57
N PHE A 96 -2.08 4.19 -2.54
CA PHE A 96 -3.33 4.94 -2.57
C PHE A 96 -3.03 6.42 -2.44
N ASP A 97 -3.21 7.16 -3.54
CA ASP A 97 -2.81 8.55 -3.68
C ASP A 97 -4.01 9.49 -3.72
N PHE A 98 -3.85 10.66 -3.10
CA PHE A 98 -4.71 11.82 -3.32
C PHE A 98 -3.89 12.96 -3.92
N PHE A 99 -4.15 13.26 -5.19
CA PHE A 99 -3.45 14.27 -5.97
C PHE A 99 -4.41 15.01 -6.90
N GLU A 100 -4.32 16.34 -6.97
CA GLU A 100 -5.19 17.19 -7.80
C GLU A 100 -6.69 16.87 -7.66
N ASN A 101 -7.16 16.69 -6.41
CA ASN A 101 -8.53 16.31 -6.07
C ASN A 101 -8.99 14.96 -6.65
N LYS A 102 -8.06 14.10 -7.06
CA LYS A 102 -8.32 12.75 -7.56
C LYS A 102 -7.77 11.72 -6.61
N TYR A 103 -8.56 10.68 -6.39
CA TYR A 103 -8.14 9.48 -5.68
C TYR A 103 -7.67 8.45 -6.71
N SER A 104 -6.51 7.85 -6.48
CA SER A 104 -6.03 6.78 -7.36
C SER A 104 -5.32 5.67 -6.61
N LEU A 105 -5.41 4.46 -7.17
CA LEU A 105 -4.65 3.29 -6.74
C LEU A 105 -3.63 2.94 -7.81
N MET A 106 -2.40 2.64 -7.42
CA MET A 106 -1.36 2.13 -8.32
C MET A 106 -0.85 0.80 -7.81
N LEU A 107 -0.92 -0.24 -8.65
CA LEU A 107 -0.36 -1.55 -8.33
C LEU A 107 1.14 -1.54 -8.62
N ASN A 108 1.92 -2.07 -7.69
CA ASN A 108 3.37 -2.15 -7.81
C ASN A 108 3.87 -3.59 -7.83
N LYS A 109 5.08 -3.77 -8.34
CA LYS A 109 5.82 -5.03 -8.33
C LYS A 109 7.16 -4.86 -7.64
N LYS A 110 7.72 -5.98 -7.17
CA LYS A 110 9.09 -6.03 -6.68
C LYS A 110 10.05 -5.51 -7.75
N ASP A 111 10.95 -4.62 -7.34
CA ASP A 111 12.05 -4.13 -8.15
C ASP A 111 13.29 -3.95 -7.27
N GLY A 112 14.28 -4.82 -7.45
CA GLY A 112 15.42 -4.91 -6.53
C GLY A 112 14.98 -5.13 -5.09
N ARG A 113 15.26 -4.13 -4.23
CA ARG A 113 14.91 -4.07 -2.79
C ARG A 113 13.72 -3.17 -2.48
N GLY A 114 13.04 -2.67 -3.51
CA GLY A 114 11.87 -1.82 -3.38
C GLY A 114 10.75 -2.27 -4.31
N TYR A 115 9.90 -1.32 -4.65
CA TYR A 115 8.76 -1.50 -5.53
C TYR A 115 8.81 -0.49 -6.67
N SER A 116 8.34 -0.90 -7.84
CA SER A 116 8.12 -0.01 -8.99
C SER A 116 6.78 -0.32 -9.64
N PRO A 117 6.22 0.61 -10.45
CA PRO A 117 4.91 0.42 -11.05
C PRO A 117 4.81 -0.90 -11.81
N PHE A 118 3.76 -1.68 -11.50
CA PHE A 118 3.47 -2.91 -12.21
C PHE A 118 2.92 -2.59 -13.60
N LYS A 119 3.44 -3.29 -14.61
CA LYS A 119 2.97 -3.22 -15.98
C LYS A 119 2.33 -4.56 -16.34
N ASP A 120 1.14 -4.51 -16.93
CA ASP A 120 0.44 -5.69 -17.41
C ASP A 120 1.06 -6.25 -18.71
N GLU A 121 0.40 -7.23 -19.32
CA GLU A 121 0.86 -7.86 -20.56
C GLU A 121 0.90 -6.89 -21.76
N ASN A 122 0.09 -5.83 -21.72
CA ASN A 122 0.09 -4.76 -22.71
C ASN A 122 1.17 -3.70 -22.44
N LYS A 123 1.99 -3.90 -21.40
CA LYS A 123 3.01 -2.96 -20.90
C LYS A 123 2.42 -1.66 -20.34
N GLU A 124 1.14 -1.67 -19.99
CA GLU A 124 0.45 -0.53 -19.39
C GLU A 124 0.53 -0.59 -17.87
N ILE A 125 0.70 0.58 -17.23
CA ILE A 125 0.75 0.64 -15.77
C ILE A 125 -0.64 0.35 -15.22
N VAL A 126 -0.74 -0.61 -14.30
CA VAL A 126 -2.01 -0.95 -13.65
C VAL A 126 -2.32 0.09 -12.58
N LYS A 127 -3.12 1.08 -12.97
CA LYS A 127 -3.61 2.17 -12.14
C LYS A 127 -5.13 2.28 -12.26
N TYR A 128 -5.79 2.63 -11.16
CA TYR A 128 -7.20 2.96 -11.14
C TYR A 128 -7.40 4.38 -10.60
N ILE A 129 -8.08 5.24 -11.36
CA ILE A 129 -8.44 6.60 -10.92
C ILE A 129 -9.93 6.58 -10.65
N PHE A 130 -10.32 6.93 -9.42
CA PHE A 130 -11.73 7.05 -9.09
C PHE A 130 -12.32 8.33 -9.70
N PRO A 131 -13.51 8.27 -10.30
CA PRO A 131 -14.16 9.44 -10.89
C PRO A 131 -14.57 10.48 -9.85
N GLU A 132 -14.88 10.02 -8.63
CA GLU A 132 -15.22 10.82 -7.47
C GLU A 132 -14.59 10.20 -6.21
N LYS A 133 -14.79 10.80 -5.04
CA LYS A 133 -14.31 10.23 -3.77
C LYS A 133 -15.01 8.88 -3.52
N PRO A 134 -14.29 7.73 -3.52
CA PRO A 134 -14.95 6.45 -3.33
C PRO A 134 -15.50 6.31 -1.91
N THR A 135 -16.59 5.57 -1.74
CA THR A 135 -16.97 5.09 -0.42
C THR A 135 -15.89 4.15 0.14
N ALA A 136 -15.87 3.95 1.46
CA ALA A 136 -14.93 3.00 2.07
C ALA A 136 -15.10 1.58 1.52
N LEU A 137 -16.33 1.16 1.22
CA LEU A 137 -16.59 -0.16 0.62
C LEU A 137 -16.00 -0.26 -0.78
N GLU A 138 -16.19 0.75 -1.64
CA GLU A 138 -15.63 0.76 -2.99
C GLU A 138 -14.10 0.77 -2.97
N LEU A 139 -13.50 1.61 -2.12
CA LEU A 139 -12.04 1.69 -1.98
C LEU A 139 -11.44 0.36 -1.54
N GLY A 140 -11.94 -0.22 -0.45
CA GLY A 140 -11.40 -1.48 0.06
C GLY A 140 -11.72 -2.68 -0.84
N THR A 141 -12.85 -2.68 -1.54
CA THR A 141 -13.14 -3.68 -2.58
C THR A 141 -12.11 -3.57 -3.70
N LYS A 142 -11.84 -2.36 -4.21
CA LYS A 142 -10.94 -2.18 -5.33
C LYS A 142 -9.49 -2.55 -5.01
N VAL A 143 -9.02 -2.23 -3.81
CA VAL A 143 -7.70 -2.65 -3.33
C VAL A 143 -7.57 -4.17 -3.29
N MET A 144 -8.59 -4.87 -2.77
CA MET A 144 -8.59 -6.33 -2.75
C MET A 144 -8.63 -6.93 -4.16
N GLU A 145 -9.42 -6.38 -5.09
CA GLU A 145 -9.43 -6.80 -6.49
C GLU A 145 -8.05 -6.65 -7.17
N MET A 146 -7.36 -5.54 -6.92
CA MET A 146 -6.03 -5.28 -7.49
C MET A 146 -4.97 -6.24 -6.93
N PHE A 147 -5.04 -6.57 -5.63
CA PHE A 147 -4.19 -7.60 -5.05
C PHE A 147 -4.48 -8.98 -5.63
N GLU A 148 -5.75 -9.38 -5.72
CA GLU A 148 -6.14 -10.67 -6.31
C GLU A 148 -5.71 -10.76 -7.79
N TYR A 149 -5.83 -9.67 -8.55
CA TYR A 149 -5.33 -9.59 -9.92
C TYR A 149 -3.82 -9.85 -9.97
N LYS A 150 -3.04 -9.21 -9.10
CA LYS A 150 -1.59 -9.43 -9.02
C LYS A 150 -1.23 -10.87 -8.63
N GLU A 151 -2.02 -11.47 -7.75
CA GLU A 151 -1.79 -12.81 -7.24
C GLU A 151 -2.11 -13.88 -8.27
N ARG A 152 -3.17 -13.70 -9.06
CA ARG A 152 -3.43 -14.54 -10.25
C ARG A 152 -2.32 -14.39 -11.30
N TYR A 153 -1.88 -13.16 -11.56
CA TYR A 153 -0.78 -12.90 -12.50
C TYR A 153 0.51 -13.62 -12.08
N ASP A 154 0.82 -13.67 -10.77
CA ASP A 154 1.98 -14.37 -10.23
C ASP A 154 1.78 -15.89 -10.05
N GLY A 155 0.59 -16.43 -10.35
CA GLY A 155 0.26 -17.84 -10.13
C GLY A 155 0.19 -18.26 -8.65
N ILE A 156 -0.13 -17.31 -7.75
CA ILE A 156 -0.28 -17.55 -6.30
C ILE A 156 -1.68 -18.11 -5.98
N ILE A 157 -2.69 -17.64 -6.72
CA ILE A 157 -4.08 -18.09 -6.63
C ILE A 157 -4.61 -18.37 -8.04
N GLU A 158 -5.65 -19.21 -8.14
CA GLU A 158 -6.34 -19.55 -9.40
C GLU A 158 -7.31 -18.44 -9.86
#